data_AF-A0A259C6E2-F1
#
_entry.id   AF-A0A259C6E2-F1
#
_cell.length_a   1.000
_cell.length_b   1.000
_cell.length_c   1.000
_cell.angle_alpha   90.00
_cell.angle_beta   90.00
_cell.angle_gamma   90.00
#
_symmetry.space_group_name_H-M   'P 1'
#
loop_
_entity.id
_entity.type
_entity.pdbx_description
1 polymer ?
#
loop_
_entity_poly.entity_id
_entity_poly.type
_entity_poly.pdbx_seq_one_letter_code
_entity_poly.pdbx_strand_id
1 'polypeptide(L)'
;MRPGDDLDAAWHAIGAQSAILEGFVTFAREVSVIAARCMDDAFAAYDVTENVHRDHILHTSTVPAAVSRQASDHAHAIACKIAGALSYVGVFAVELFISSVASGERVIVNEIAPRVHNSGHWTQDGAVTSQFEQHVRAIAGWPLGDPARLGAVQMINLIGADAHDWAKILAEPGAHLHLYGKDEARAGRKMGHVNRLRLDGRVSPTSTC
;
A
#
# COMPACT_ATOMS: atom_id res chain seq x y z
N MET A 1 12.62 2.29 -21.91
CA MET A 1 12.86 2.28 -23.37
C MET A 1 13.23 0.88 -23.78
N ARG A 2 12.71 0.42 -24.92
CA ARG A 2 13.00 -0.87 -25.53
C ARG A 2 13.94 -0.68 -26.72
N PRO A 3 14.71 -1.72 -27.10
CA PRO A 3 15.47 -1.68 -28.34
C PRO A 3 14.56 -1.33 -29.53
N GLY A 4 14.93 -0.28 -30.28
CA GLY A 4 14.15 0.21 -31.43
C GLY A 4 13.16 1.34 -31.13
N ASP A 5 13.04 1.80 -29.87
CA ASP A 5 12.28 3.01 -29.56
C ASP A 5 12.96 4.25 -30.17
N ASP A 6 12.16 5.17 -30.71
CA ASP A 6 12.60 6.49 -31.18
C ASP A 6 12.80 7.42 -29.97
N LEU A 7 14.06 7.74 -29.68
CA LEU A 7 14.42 8.56 -28.53
C LEU A 7 13.94 10.00 -28.66
N ASP A 8 13.97 10.56 -29.88
CA ASP A 8 13.56 11.94 -30.14
C ASP A 8 12.05 12.07 -30.00
N ALA A 9 11.30 11.11 -30.55
CA ALA A 9 9.85 11.05 -30.37
C ALA A 9 9.45 10.91 -28.90
N ALA A 10 10.13 10.05 -28.13
CA ALA A 10 9.86 9.89 -26.70
C ALA A 10 10.18 11.15 -25.90
N TRP A 11 11.28 11.83 -26.21
CA TRP A 11 11.67 13.09 -25.57
C TRP A 11 10.67 14.22 -25.87
N HIS A 12 10.21 14.32 -27.12
CA HIS A 12 9.19 15.29 -27.50
C HIS A 12 7.82 14.97 -26.90
N ALA A 13 7.46 13.69 -26.74
CA ALA A 13 6.19 13.28 -26.14
C ALA A 13 6.05 13.74 -24.67
N ILE A 14 7.15 13.86 -23.94
CA ILE A 14 7.17 14.41 -22.57
C ILE A 14 7.41 15.94 -22.55
N GLY A 15 7.31 16.61 -23.71
CA GLY A 15 7.45 18.05 -23.82
C GLY A 15 8.87 18.58 -23.68
N ALA A 16 9.88 17.72 -23.86
CA ALA A 16 11.30 18.06 -23.72
C ALA A 16 11.66 18.77 -22.38
N GLN A 17 10.97 18.37 -21.30
CA GLN A 17 11.18 18.90 -19.96
C GLN A 17 12.24 18.09 -19.20
N SER A 18 12.88 18.70 -18.21
CA SER A 18 13.79 17.98 -17.32
C SER A 18 13.17 16.68 -16.80
N ALA A 19 13.83 15.55 -17.08
CA ALA A 19 13.32 14.22 -16.80
C ALA A 19 14.43 13.32 -16.24
N ILE A 20 14.01 12.27 -15.54
CA ILE A 20 14.89 11.18 -15.08
C ILE A 20 14.61 9.97 -15.97
N LEU A 21 15.67 9.40 -16.53
CA LEU A 21 15.60 8.14 -17.27
C LEU A 21 16.11 7.02 -16.37
N GLU A 22 15.24 6.05 -16.07
CA GLU A 22 15.55 4.92 -15.21
C GLU A 22 15.58 3.61 -15.98
N GLY A 23 16.34 2.65 -15.47
CA GLY A 23 16.34 1.29 -16.00
C GLY A 23 14.99 0.61 -15.74
N PHE A 24 14.47 -0.09 -16.73
CA PHE A 24 13.22 -0.83 -16.55
C PHE A 24 13.43 -2.00 -15.58
N VAL A 25 12.74 -1.98 -14.44
CA VAL A 25 12.82 -3.04 -13.44
C VAL A 25 11.87 -4.18 -13.83
N THR A 26 12.42 -5.35 -14.14
CA THR A 26 11.62 -6.57 -14.23
C THR A 26 11.38 -7.11 -12.83
N PHE A 27 10.15 -6.99 -12.34
CA PHE A 27 9.76 -7.43 -11.01
C PHE A 27 8.72 -8.54 -11.08
N ALA A 28 8.74 -9.40 -10.06
CA ALA A 28 7.74 -10.43 -9.82
C ALA A 28 6.56 -9.90 -8.99
N ARG A 29 6.82 -8.93 -8.10
CA ARG A 29 5.78 -8.29 -7.26
C ARG A 29 6.08 -6.82 -7.05
N GLU A 30 5.02 -6.05 -6.86
CA GLU A 30 5.07 -4.72 -6.26
C GLU A 30 4.61 -4.85 -4.82
N VAL A 31 5.33 -4.21 -3.89
CA VAL A 31 4.99 -4.22 -2.48
C VAL A 31 5.14 -2.83 -1.89
N SER A 32 4.56 -2.60 -0.72
CA SER A 32 4.81 -1.38 0.06
C SER A 32 5.01 -1.69 1.53
N VAL A 33 5.87 -0.90 2.17
CA VAL A 33 5.94 -0.80 3.63
C VAL A 33 5.32 0.53 4.03
N ILE A 34 4.25 0.46 4.83
CA ILE A 34 3.74 1.62 5.56
C ILE A 34 4.48 1.69 6.89
N ALA A 35 4.97 2.86 7.25
CA ALA A 35 5.66 3.05 8.52
C ALA A 35 5.40 4.44 9.10
N ALA A 36 5.61 4.56 10.40
CA ALA A 36 5.53 5.79 11.14
C ALA A 36 6.85 6.03 11.88
N ARG A 37 7.28 7.28 11.91
CA ARG A 37 8.38 7.75 12.75
C ARG A 37 7.93 8.96 13.56
N CYS A 38 8.31 9.01 14.83
CA CYS A 38 7.97 10.09 15.76
C CYS A 38 9.15 11.06 15.94
N MET A 39 8.91 12.17 16.64
CA MET A 39 9.93 13.17 16.98
C MET A 39 11.01 12.64 17.95
N ASP A 40 10.68 11.64 18.75
CA ASP A 40 11.60 10.94 19.68
C ASP A 40 12.29 9.74 19.03
N ASP A 41 12.29 9.69 17.69
CA ASP A 41 12.85 8.63 16.85
C ASP A 41 12.15 7.26 17.00
N ALA A 42 11.05 7.16 17.76
CA ALA A 42 10.24 5.94 17.79
C ALA A 42 9.77 5.57 16.38
N PHE A 43 9.86 4.29 16.04
CA PHE A 43 9.55 3.77 14.71
C PHE A 43 8.62 2.56 14.83
N ALA A 44 7.58 2.52 13.99
CA ALA A 44 6.68 1.39 13.85
C ALA A 44 6.37 1.16 12.37
N ALA A 45 6.38 -0.09 11.93
CA ALA A 45 6.07 -0.45 10.55
C ALA A 45 5.01 -1.55 10.49
N TYR A 46 4.14 -1.46 9.51
CA TYR A 46 3.13 -2.48 9.21
C TYR A 46 3.74 -3.64 8.41
N ASP A 47 3.04 -4.77 8.37
CA ASP A 47 3.39 -5.90 7.51
C ASP A 47 3.53 -5.46 6.04
N VAL A 48 4.47 -6.08 5.32
CA VAL A 48 4.66 -5.83 3.89
C VAL A 48 3.36 -6.16 3.16
N THR A 49 2.91 -5.19 2.36
CA THR A 49 1.66 -5.27 1.60
C THR A 49 1.97 -5.49 0.13
N GLU A 50 1.40 -6.52 -0.49
CA GLU A 50 1.52 -6.76 -1.93
C GLU A 50 0.49 -5.94 -2.69
N ASN A 51 0.94 -5.22 -3.71
CA ASN A 51 0.15 -4.27 -4.47
C ASN A 51 0.03 -4.73 -5.92
N VAL A 52 -1.18 -4.60 -6.49
CA VAL A 52 -1.41 -4.84 -7.92
C VAL A 52 -1.98 -3.58 -8.52
N HIS A 53 -1.29 -3.03 -9.51
CA HIS A 53 -1.73 -1.88 -10.30
C HIS A 53 -2.40 -2.32 -11.60
N ARG A 54 -3.43 -1.59 -12.02
CA ARG A 54 -4.07 -1.68 -13.35
C ARG A 54 -4.18 -0.29 -13.91
N ASP A 55 -3.74 -0.08 -15.15
CA ASP A 55 -3.73 1.23 -15.80
C ASP A 55 -3.09 2.32 -14.92
N HIS A 56 -1.99 1.97 -14.25
CA HIS A 56 -1.26 2.82 -13.29
C HIS A 56 -2.06 3.26 -12.05
N ILE A 57 -3.17 2.60 -11.75
CA ILE A 57 -3.98 2.83 -10.56
C ILE A 57 -3.92 1.59 -9.66
N LEU A 58 -3.62 1.79 -8.37
CA LEU A 58 -3.66 0.71 -7.39
C LEU A 58 -5.04 0.05 -7.40
N HIS A 59 -5.10 -1.24 -7.70
CA HIS A 59 -6.32 -2.01 -7.73
C HIS A 59 -6.52 -2.77 -6.41
N THR A 60 -5.53 -3.56 -5.99
CA THR A 60 -5.60 -4.33 -4.73
C THR A 60 -4.36 -4.18 -3.88
N SER A 61 -4.53 -4.23 -2.56
CA SER A 61 -3.47 -4.38 -1.57
C SER A 61 -3.76 -5.59 -0.69
N THR A 62 -2.84 -6.56 -0.66
CA THR A 62 -2.99 -7.83 0.05
C THR A 62 -1.94 -7.96 1.15
N VAL A 63 -2.39 -8.28 2.37
CA VAL A 63 -1.52 -8.51 3.53
C VAL A 63 -1.89 -9.83 4.23
N PRO A 64 -0.92 -10.66 4.62
CA PRO A 64 0.52 -10.51 4.37
C PRO A 64 0.88 -10.71 2.89
N ALA A 65 1.91 -10.00 2.41
CA ALA A 65 2.46 -10.19 1.07
C ALA A 65 3.08 -11.59 0.91
N ALA A 66 3.00 -12.16 -0.30
CA ALA A 66 3.61 -13.45 -0.62
C ALA A 66 5.09 -13.30 -1.00
N VAL A 67 5.90 -12.84 -0.04
CA VAL A 67 7.36 -12.63 -0.15
C VAL A 67 8.11 -13.48 0.86
N SER A 68 9.39 -13.76 0.60
CA SER A 68 10.25 -14.41 1.58
C SER A 68 10.43 -13.54 2.83
N ARG A 69 10.68 -14.20 3.97
CA ARG A 69 10.97 -13.48 5.22
C ARG A 69 12.19 -12.56 5.07
N GLN A 70 13.22 -12.98 4.34
CA GLN A 70 14.40 -12.17 4.09
C GLN A 70 14.05 -10.89 3.30
N ALA A 71 13.22 -10.99 2.27
CA ALA A 71 12.76 -9.82 1.52
C ALA A 71 11.90 -8.89 2.39
N SER A 72 11.03 -9.46 3.23
CA SER A 72 10.24 -8.68 4.18
C SER A 72 11.13 -7.90 5.15
N ASP A 73 12.04 -8.59 5.84
CA ASP A 73 12.97 -7.99 6.80
C ASP A 73 13.81 -6.87 6.13
N HIS A 74 14.24 -7.09 4.87
CA HIS A 74 14.98 -6.10 4.11
C HIS A 74 14.12 -4.88 3.73
N ALA A 75 12.86 -5.07 3.33
CA ALA A 75 11.95 -3.97 3.03
C ALA A 75 11.69 -3.10 4.27
N HIS A 76 11.50 -3.71 5.44
CA HIS A 76 11.38 -2.99 6.71
C HIS A 76 12.66 -2.22 7.07
N ALA A 77 13.83 -2.83 6.89
CA ALA A 77 15.11 -2.17 7.11
C ALA A 77 15.32 -0.95 6.20
N ILE A 78 14.92 -1.05 4.92
CA ILE A 78 14.92 0.06 3.96
C ILE A 78 14.03 1.20 4.47
N ALA A 79 12.79 0.90 4.87
CA ALA A 79 11.86 1.92 5.39
C ALA A 79 12.41 2.63 6.62
N CYS A 80 12.99 1.90 7.58
CA CYS A 80 13.63 2.46 8.76
C CYS A 80 14.81 3.38 8.40
N LYS A 81 15.68 2.92 7.48
CA LYS A 81 16.83 3.71 7.00
C LYS A 81 16.39 5.00 6.31
N ILE A 82 15.37 4.94 5.46
CA ILE A 82 14.80 6.12 4.78
C ILE A 82 14.25 7.10 5.81
N ALA A 83 13.47 6.63 6.79
CA ALA A 83 12.87 7.48 7.81
C ALA A 83 13.94 8.23 8.62
N GLY A 84 15.00 7.53 9.03
CA GLY A 84 16.12 8.12 9.75
C GLY A 84 16.90 9.13 8.89
N ALA A 85 17.23 8.78 7.65
CA ALA A 85 17.98 9.66 6.75
C ALA A 85 17.22 10.96 6.43
N LEU A 86 15.89 10.91 6.34
CA LEU A 86 15.04 12.07 6.08
C LEU A 86 14.61 12.80 7.36
N SER A 87 14.93 12.27 8.55
CA SER A 87 14.41 12.74 9.84
C SER A 87 12.89 12.95 9.81
N TYR A 88 12.17 12.04 9.14
CA TYR A 88 10.75 12.21 8.88
C TYR A 88 9.92 12.02 10.16
N VAL A 89 8.82 12.77 10.27
CA VAL A 89 7.84 12.67 11.37
C VAL A 89 6.45 12.48 10.76
N GLY A 90 5.73 11.47 11.24
CA GLY A 90 4.45 11.05 10.70
C GLY A 90 4.51 9.67 10.03
N VAL A 91 3.39 9.30 9.40
CA VAL A 91 3.31 8.13 8.51
C VAL A 91 3.81 8.46 7.10
N PHE A 92 4.50 7.50 6.51
CA PHE A 92 4.94 7.48 5.11
C PHE A 92 4.82 6.06 4.53
N ALA A 93 4.88 5.97 3.21
CA ALA A 93 5.00 4.72 2.49
C ALA A 93 6.29 4.67 1.70
N VAL A 94 6.88 3.48 1.62
CA VAL A 94 7.92 3.15 0.65
C VAL A 94 7.33 2.09 -0.27
N GLU A 95 7.23 2.40 -1.56
CA GLU A 95 6.88 1.43 -2.59
C GLU A 95 8.15 0.75 -3.10
N LEU A 96 8.09 -0.58 -3.25
CA LEU A 96 9.22 -1.40 -3.62
C LEU A 96 8.83 -2.42 -4.69
N PHE A 97 9.80 -2.79 -5.50
CA PHE A 97 9.74 -3.92 -6.40
C PHE A 97 10.49 -5.11 -5.81
N ILE A 98 9.89 -6.30 -5.97
CA ILE A 98 10.53 -7.58 -5.67
C ILE A 98 10.87 -8.25 -6.99
N SER A 99 12.16 -8.43 -7.28
CA SER A 99 12.65 -9.14 -8.45
C SER A 99 13.18 -10.52 -8.07
N SER A 100 12.81 -11.55 -8.83
CA SER A 100 13.40 -12.88 -8.70
C SER A 100 14.80 -12.90 -9.30
N VAL A 101 15.80 -13.31 -8.51
CA VAL A 101 17.20 -13.47 -8.91
C VAL A 101 17.69 -14.87 -8.56
N ALA A 102 18.84 -15.29 -9.12
CA ALA A 102 19.38 -16.63 -8.88
C ALA A 102 19.60 -16.96 -7.38
N SER A 103 19.87 -15.94 -6.56
CA SER A 103 20.08 -16.06 -5.12
C SER A 103 18.82 -15.86 -4.27
N GLY A 104 17.63 -15.77 -4.86
CA GLY A 104 16.37 -15.53 -4.15
C GLY A 104 15.66 -14.26 -4.61
N GLU A 105 15.24 -13.43 -3.66
CA GLU A 105 14.50 -12.19 -3.95
C GLU A 105 15.38 -10.95 -3.75
N ARG A 106 15.32 -10.02 -4.70
CA ARG A 106 15.93 -8.69 -4.60
C ARG A 106 14.85 -7.65 -4.37
N VAL A 107 15.07 -6.80 -3.36
CA VAL A 107 14.19 -5.65 -3.04
C VAL A 107 14.79 -4.39 -3.66
N ILE A 108 13.97 -3.62 -4.38
CA ILE A 108 14.37 -2.38 -5.07
C ILE A 108 13.36 -1.30 -4.69
N VAL A 109 13.81 -0.13 -4.25
CA VAL A 109 12.91 1.01 -3.96
C VAL A 109 12.40 1.59 -5.28
N ASN A 110 11.10 1.84 -5.35
CA ASN A 110 10.44 2.54 -6.45
C ASN A 110 10.23 4.01 -6.07
N GLU A 111 9.34 4.28 -5.10
CA GLU A 111 9.00 5.63 -4.68
C GLU A 111 8.74 5.73 -3.17
N ILE A 112 8.68 6.98 -2.68
CA ILE A 112 8.38 7.31 -1.29
C ILE A 112 7.22 8.30 -1.27
N ALA A 113 6.16 7.98 -0.52
CA ALA A 113 5.05 8.90 -0.28
C ALA A 113 5.13 9.41 1.18
N PRO A 114 5.47 10.70 1.42
CA PRO A 114 5.57 11.28 2.77
C PRO A 114 4.19 11.66 3.31
N ARG A 115 3.31 10.67 3.40
CA ARG A 115 1.93 10.79 3.90
C ARG A 115 1.34 9.40 4.13
N VAL A 116 0.15 9.35 4.72
CA VAL A 116 -0.73 8.18 4.62
C VAL A 116 -0.92 7.78 3.15
N HIS A 117 -1.03 6.48 2.92
CA HIS A 117 -0.97 5.92 1.58
C HIS A 117 -2.14 4.98 1.29
N ASN A 118 -2.53 4.90 0.01
CA ASN A 118 -3.69 4.11 -0.40
C ASN A 118 -3.48 2.62 -0.07
N SER A 119 -2.27 2.10 -0.31
CA SER A 119 -1.93 0.71 0.03
C SER A 119 -1.96 0.42 1.54
N GLY A 120 -2.05 1.44 2.39
CA GLY A 120 -2.22 1.27 3.83
C GLY A 120 -3.67 1.32 4.31
N HIS A 121 -4.67 1.53 3.45
CA HIS A 121 -6.06 1.70 3.91
C HIS A 121 -6.63 0.42 4.54
N TRP A 122 -6.05 -0.75 4.24
CA TRP A 122 -6.36 -2.00 4.94
C TRP A 122 -6.20 -1.90 6.46
N THR A 123 -5.32 -1.02 6.95
CA THR A 123 -5.06 -0.83 8.39
C THR A 123 -6.26 -0.26 9.15
N GLN A 124 -7.25 0.32 8.47
CA GLN A 124 -8.45 0.86 9.12
C GLN A 124 -9.30 -0.23 9.78
N ASP A 125 -9.39 -1.41 9.17
CA ASP A 125 -10.16 -2.55 9.69
C ASP A 125 -9.28 -3.76 10.03
N GLY A 126 -8.06 -3.77 9.51
CA GLY A 126 -7.18 -4.94 9.51
C GLY A 126 -6.00 -4.88 10.47
N ALA A 127 -5.74 -3.75 11.13
CA ALA A 127 -4.65 -3.58 12.09
C ALA A 127 -5.15 -3.11 13.45
N VAL A 128 -4.36 -3.32 14.51
CA VAL A 128 -4.66 -2.83 15.86
C VAL A 128 -4.73 -1.29 15.88
N THR A 129 -3.81 -0.62 15.17
CA THR A 129 -3.83 0.84 15.00
C THR A 129 -3.79 1.22 13.52
N SER A 130 -4.76 1.99 13.05
CA SER A 130 -4.81 2.43 11.65
C SER A 130 -3.67 3.41 11.32
N GLN A 131 -3.23 3.45 10.05
CA GLN A 131 -2.21 4.41 9.61
C GLN A 131 -2.60 5.87 9.87
N PHE A 132 -3.90 6.18 9.92
CA PHE A 132 -4.38 7.54 10.15
C PHE A 132 -4.21 7.93 11.61
N GLU A 133 -4.63 7.06 12.53
CA GLU A 133 -4.38 7.24 13.96
C GLU A 133 -2.87 7.28 14.24
N GLN A 134 -2.12 6.40 13.60
CA GLN A 134 -0.67 6.34 13.73
C GLN A 134 0.01 7.63 13.26
N HIS A 135 -0.47 8.22 12.16
CA HIS A 135 0.00 9.51 11.68
C HIS A 135 -0.25 10.61 12.72
N VAL A 136 -1.47 10.68 13.27
CA VAL A 136 -1.83 11.67 14.31
C VAL A 136 -0.95 11.51 15.56
N ARG A 137 -0.78 10.28 16.06
CA ARG A 137 0.10 10.00 17.22
C ARG A 137 1.52 10.50 16.98
N ALA A 138 2.09 10.18 15.81
CA ALA A 138 3.45 10.58 15.46
C ALA A 138 3.63 12.11 15.40
N ILE A 139 2.72 12.84 14.76
CA ILE A 139 2.83 14.31 14.65
C ILE A 139 2.48 15.04 15.95
N ALA A 140 1.68 14.42 16.83
CA ALA A 140 1.32 14.96 18.13
C ALA A 140 2.37 14.63 19.22
N GLY A 141 3.39 13.81 18.91
CA GLY A 141 4.38 13.36 19.89
C GLY A 141 3.82 12.36 20.91
N TRP A 142 2.78 11.61 20.55
CA TRP A 142 2.21 10.56 21.39
C TRP A 142 2.88 9.21 21.12
N PRO A 143 2.83 8.27 22.08
CA PRO A 143 3.30 6.91 21.84
C PRO A 143 2.64 6.28 20.61
N LEU A 144 3.49 5.77 19.72
CA LEU A 144 3.08 5.00 18.55
C LEU A 144 2.22 3.79 18.97
N GLY A 145 1.16 3.52 18.21
CA GLY A 145 0.31 2.34 18.41
C GLY A 145 0.95 1.07 17.85
N ASP A 146 0.30 -0.06 18.15
CA ASP A 146 0.70 -1.38 17.65
C ASP A 146 0.28 -1.53 16.18
N PRO A 147 1.23 -1.75 15.24
CA PRO A 147 0.93 -1.95 13.82
C PRO A 147 0.48 -3.38 13.48
N ALA A 148 0.37 -4.29 14.46
CA ALA A 148 0.02 -5.68 14.23
C ALA A 148 -1.31 -5.83 13.46
N ARG A 149 -1.30 -6.69 12.44
CA ARG A 149 -2.50 -7.09 11.71
C ARG A 149 -3.40 -8.01 12.56
N LEU A 150 -4.70 -7.92 12.36
CA LEU A 150 -5.73 -8.74 13.04
C LEU A 150 -6.04 -10.06 12.29
N GLY A 151 -5.63 -10.16 11.03
CA GLY A 151 -5.88 -11.29 10.15
C GLY A 151 -5.29 -11.04 8.76
N ALA A 152 -5.65 -11.87 7.79
CA ALA A 152 -5.33 -11.59 6.39
C ALA A 152 -6.35 -10.59 5.82
N VAL A 153 -5.87 -9.62 5.04
CA VAL A 153 -6.72 -8.58 4.44
C VAL A 153 -6.44 -8.46 2.95
N GLN A 154 -7.50 -8.36 2.16
CA GLN A 154 -7.43 -7.84 0.81
C GLN A 154 -8.24 -6.55 0.73
N MET A 155 -7.54 -5.44 0.53
CA MET A 155 -8.15 -4.17 0.18
C MET A 155 -8.32 -4.08 -1.34
N ILE A 156 -9.48 -3.64 -1.80
CA ILE A 156 -9.74 -3.34 -3.21
C ILE A 156 -10.24 -1.90 -3.34
N ASN A 157 -9.62 -1.11 -4.22
CA ASN A 157 -10.14 0.21 -4.56
C ASN A 157 -11.43 0.08 -5.40
N LEU A 158 -12.41 0.93 -5.10
CA LEU A 158 -13.63 1.06 -5.91
C LEU A 158 -13.45 2.24 -6.86
N ILE A 159 -13.36 1.96 -8.17
CA ILE A 159 -13.11 2.96 -9.21
C ILE A 159 -14.40 3.25 -9.97
N GLY A 160 -14.79 4.53 -10.04
CA GLY A 160 -15.96 4.96 -10.80
C GLY A 160 -17.20 4.13 -10.44
N ALA A 161 -17.72 3.41 -11.43
CA ALA A 161 -18.94 2.61 -11.30
C ALA A 161 -18.85 1.45 -10.31
N ASP A 162 -17.65 0.98 -9.93
CA ASP A 162 -17.48 -0.10 -8.95
C ASP A 162 -18.12 0.26 -7.59
N ALA A 163 -18.20 1.56 -7.26
CA ALA A 163 -18.85 2.01 -6.04
C ALA A 163 -20.37 1.77 -6.02
N HIS A 164 -20.99 1.53 -7.17
CA HIS A 164 -22.43 1.20 -7.24
C HIS A 164 -22.74 -0.21 -6.74
N ASP A 165 -21.74 -1.10 -6.60
CA ASP A 165 -21.90 -2.43 -6.01
C ASP A 165 -21.93 -2.41 -4.46
N TRP A 166 -21.97 -1.23 -3.83
CA TRP A 166 -21.92 -1.06 -2.38
C TRP A 166 -22.87 -1.98 -1.60
N ALA A 167 -24.10 -2.18 -2.07
CA ALA A 167 -25.10 -3.00 -1.38
C ALA A 167 -24.72 -4.48 -1.39
N LYS A 168 -24.12 -4.96 -2.49
CA LYS A 168 -23.59 -6.32 -2.58
C LYS A 168 -22.38 -6.49 -1.68
N ILE A 169 -21.48 -5.50 -1.68
CA ILE A 169 -20.28 -5.50 -0.84
C ILE A 169 -20.66 -5.57 0.65
N LEU A 170 -21.63 -4.76 1.09
CA LEU A 170 -22.09 -4.78 2.49
C LEU A 170 -22.71 -6.12 2.91
N ALA A 171 -23.22 -6.92 1.96
CA ALA A 171 -23.77 -8.24 2.23
C ALA A 171 -22.68 -9.33 2.36
N GLU A 172 -21.43 -9.05 1.95
CA GLU A 172 -20.32 -10.00 2.05
C GLU A 172 -19.83 -10.12 3.52
N PRO A 173 -19.82 -11.32 4.12
CA PRO A 173 -19.26 -11.50 5.45
C PRO A 173 -17.78 -11.12 5.49
N GLY A 174 -17.41 -10.23 6.40
CA GLY A 174 -16.03 -9.74 6.56
C GLY A 174 -15.62 -8.65 5.58
N ALA A 175 -16.54 -8.09 4.80
CA ALA A 175 -16.29 -6.89 4.01
C ALA A 175 -16.56 -5.61 4.82
N HIS A 176 -15.61 -4.68 4.78
CA HIS A 176 -15.69 -3.37 5.40
C HIS A 176 -15.63 -2.31 4.31
N LEU A 177 -16.78 -1.71 4.00
CA LEU A 177 -16.92 -0.74 2.93
C LEU A 177 -16.60 0.68 3.42
N HIS A 178 -15.75 1.39 2.66
CA HIS A 178 -15.42 2.81 2.86
C HIS A 178 -15.74 3.60 1.59
N LEU A 179 -16.74 4.48 1.64
CA LEU A 179 -17.06 5.40 0.54
C LEU A 179 -16.63 6.82 0.90
N TYR A 180 -16.00 7.53 -0.03
CA TYR A 180 -15.41 8.85 0.22
C TYR A 180 -16.39 10.02 0.08
N GLY A 181 -17.69 9.75 -0.13
CA GLY A 181 -18.72 10.79 -0.26
C GLY A 181 -18.53 11.71 -1.48
N LYS A 182 -17.91 11.21 -2.56
CA LYS A 182 -17.72 11.98 -3.80
C LYS A 182 -19.02 11.99 -4.62
N ASP A 183 -19.42 13.17 -5.09
CA ASP A 183 -20.72 13.38 -5.76
C ASP A 183 -20.91 12.58 -7.06
N GLU A 184 -19.84 12.31 -7.82
CA GLU A 184 -19.94 11.72 -9.17
C GLU A 184 -18.91 10.62 -9.41
N ALA A 185 -19.41 9.44 -9.80
CA ALA A 185 -18.62 8.29 -10.20
C ALA A 185 -18.13 8.41 -11.67
N ARG A 186 -16.90 8.90 -11.86
CA ARG A 186 -16.25 9.00 -13.18
C ARG A 186 -15.23 7.88 -13.39
N ALA A 187 -14.97 7.51 -14.65
CA ALA A 187 -13.92 6.54 -14.99
C ALA A 187 -12.56 6.99 -14.42
N GLY A 188 -11.81 6.05 -13.83
CA GLY A 188 -10.52 6.31 -13.17
C GLY A 188 -10.62 7.03 -11.80
N ARG A 189 -11.79 7.51 -11.38
CA ARG A 189 -11.95 8.20 -10.08
C ARG A 189 -12.08 7.19 -8.95
N LYS A 190 -11.16 7.25 -7.97
CA LYS A 190 -11.28 6.47 -6.72
C LYS A 190 -12.48 6.96 -5.91
N MET A 191 -13.52 6.14 -5.78
CA MET A 191 -14.77 6.47 -5.08
C MET A 191 -14.83 5.94 -3.65
N GLY A 192 -14.06 4.88 -3.38
CA GLY A 192 -14.00 4.24 -2.08
C GLY A 192 -12.97 3.11 -2.09
N HIS A 193 -13.00 2.30 -1.05
CA HIS A 193 -12.36 0.99 -1.01
C HIS A 193 -13.18 0.02 -0.16
N VAL A 194 -12.90 -1.26 -0.32
CA VAL A 194 -13.40 -2.31 0.58
C VAL A 194 -12.22 -3.07 1.16
N ASN A 195 -12.24 -3.31 2.47
CA ASN A 195 -11.32 -4.23 3.13
C ASN A 195 -12.04 -5.56 3.38
N ARG A 196 -11.55 -6.65 2.78
CA ARG A 196 -12.04 -8.01 3.02
C ARG A 196 -11.15 -8.69 4.03
N LEU A 197 -11.64 -8.85 5.25
CA LEU A 197 -10.91 -9.37 6.39
C LEU A 197 -11.20 -10.86 6.56
N ARG A 198 -10.14 -11.67 6.62
CA ARG A 198 -10.20 -13.06 7.07
C ARG A 198 -9.44 -13.18 8.38
N LEU A 199 -10.19 -13.29 9.47
CA LEU A 199 -9.63 -13.43 10.81
C LEU A 199 -8.83 -14.72 10.93
N ASP A 200 -7.65 -14.63 11.56
CA ASP A 200 -6.86 -15.81 11.87
C ASP A 200 -7.59 -16.62 12.97
N GLY A 201 -8.05 -17.83 12.63
CA GLY A 201 -8.54 -18.81 13.62
C GLY A 201 -9.99 -18.68 14.10
N ARG A 202 -10.89 -17.96 13.41
CA ARG A 202 -12.35 -18.02 13.73
C ARG A 202 -13.15 -18.75 12.67
N VAL A 203 -13.76 -19.87 13.08
CA VAL A 203 -14.87 -20.53 12.40
C VAL A 203 -16.08 -19.59 12.51
N SER A 204 -16.75 -19.29 11.39
CA SER A 204 -18.01 -18.53 11.41
C SER A 204 -19.00 -19.21 12.36
N PRO A 205 -19.60 -18.52 13.35
CA PRO A 205 -20.74 -19.07 14.04
C PRO A 205 -21.87 -19.17 13.02
N THR A 206 -22.26 -20.39 12.64
CA THR A 206 -23.56 -20.62 12.01
C THR A 206 -24.62 -20.41 13.07
N SER A 207 -24.99 -19.16 13.30
CA SER A 207 -26.18 -18.82 14.08
C SER A 207 -27.34 -18.72 13.10
N THR A 208 -28.00 -19.85 12.85
CA THR A 208 -29.38 -19.83 12.34
C THR A 208 -30.33 -19.59 13.52
N CYS A 209 -31.25 -18.64 13.38
CA CYS A 209 -32.40 -18.53 14.28
C CYS A 209 -33.29 -19.76 14.18
#